data_AF-A0A7C6GIC5-F1
#
_entry.id   AF-A0A7C6GIC5-F1
#
_cell.length_a   1.000
_cell.length_b   1.000
_cell.length_c   1.000
_cell.angle_alpha   90.00
_cell.angle_beta   90.00
_cell.angle_gamma   90.00
#
_symmetry.space_group_name_H-M   'P 1'
#
loop_
_entity.id
_entity.type
_entity.pdbx_description
1 polymer ?
#
loop_
_entity_poly.entity_id
_entity_poly.type
_entity_poly.pdbx_seq_one_letter_code
_entity_poly.pdbx_strand_id
1 'polypeptide(L)'
;MATIIYTHTDEAPMLATHSLLPIIEAFASTAGVEIETRDISLAGRILAAFSDRLPENQKVNDALAELGDLAKKPEANIIKLPNISASIPQMKAAIKELQEKGFDLPNYPDSPQTDEE
;
A
#
# COMPACT_ATOMS: atom_id res chain seq x y z
N MET A 1 -2.31 11.02 -22.25
CA MET A 1 -3.35 11.26 -21.22
C MET A 1 -2.62 11.48 -19.92
N ALA A 2 -3.07 12.43 -19.10
CA ALA A 2 -2.45 12.67 -17.80
C ALA A 2 -3.09 11.72 -16.78
N THR A 3 -2.28 10.96 -16.06
CA THR A 3 -2.74 10.04 -15.01
C THR A 3 -2.36 10.63 -13.66
N ILE A 4 -3.31 10.66 -12.72
CA ILE A 4 -3.07 11.00 -11.33
C ILE A 4 -3.04 9.70 -10.54
N ILE A 5 -2.00 9.52 -9.72
CA ILE A 5 -1.94 8.42 -8.78
C ILE A 5 -2.51 8.87 -7.43
N TYR A 6 -3.53 8.17 -6.94
CA TYR A 6 -4.15 8.39 -5.64
C TYR A 6 -3.71 7.30 -4.67
N THR A 7 -3.06 7.66 -3.57
CA THR A 7 -2.56 6.65 -2.62
C THR A 7 -3.69 6.08 -1.77
N HIS A 8 -3.87 4.77 -1.80
CA HIS A 8 -4.57 4.06 -0.74
C HIS A 8 -3.64 3.94 0.47
N THR A 9 -4.14 4.33 1.63
CA THR A 9 -3.34 4.38 2.87
C THR A 9 -4.05 3.63 3.99
N ASP A 10 -4.08 4.19 5.20
CA ASP A 10 -4.47 3.50 6.42
C ASP A 10 -5.59 4.26 7.14
N GLU A 11 -6.28 3.60 8.06
CA GLU A 11 -7.17 4.20 9.07
C GLU A 11 -8.17 5.24 8.50
N ALA A 12 -8.24 6.44 9.08
CA ALA A 12 -9.23 7.45 8.72
C ALA A 12 -9.11 7.94 7.26
N PRO A 13 -7.91 8.24 6.72
CA PRO A 13 -7.76 8.57 5.30
C PRO A 13 -8.24 7.46 4.35
N MET A 14 -8.04 6.18 4.68
CA MET A 14 -8.52 5.07 3.86
C MET A 14 -10.06 5.03 3.80
N LEU A 15 -10.72 5.23 4.94
CA LEU A 15 -12.18 5.33 5.01
C LEU A 15 -12.72 6.52 4.21
N ALA A 16 -12.05 7.69 4.31
CA ALA A 16 -12.42 8.87 3.54
C ALA A 16 -12.23 8.64 2.03
N THR A 17 -11.19 7.91 1.63
CA THR A 17 -10.90 7.56 0.24
C THR A 17 -12.03 6.75 -0.38
N HIS A 18 -12.58 5.76 0.34
CA HIS A 18 -13.74 4.99 -0.12
C HIS A 18 -14.97 5.84 -0.46
N SER A 19 -15.12 7.02 0.17
CA SER A 19 -16.21 7.96 -0.11
C SER A 19 -15.86 8.93 -1.24
N LEU A 20 -14.66 9.53 -1.18
CA LEU A 20 -14.29 10.65 -2.03
C LEU A 20 -13.72 10.24 -3.39
N LEU A 21 -12.99 9.13 -3.47
CA LEU A 21 -12.31 8.70 -4.70
C LEU A 21 -13.28 8.50 -5.88
N PRO A 22 -14.45 7.84 -5.74
CA PRO A 22 -15.39 7.69 -6.85
C PRO A 22 -15.90 9.02 -7.40
N ILE A 23 -15.99 10.05 -6.53
CA ILE A 23 -16.39 11.40 -6.94
C ILE A 23 -15.24 12.05 -7.73
N ILE A 24 -14.01 11.94 -7.26
CA ILE A 24 -12.83 12.48 -7.97
C ILE A 24 -12.70 11.84 -9.36
N GLU A 25 -12.82 10.52 -9.45
CA GLU A 25 -12.78 9.76 -10.72
C GLU A 25 -13.85 10.25 -11.71
N ALA A 26 -15.10 10.38 -11.25
CA ALA A 26 -16.21 10.85 -12.09
C ALA A 26 -15.95 12.25 -12.66
N PHE A 27 -15.46 13.18 -11.84
CA PHE A 27 -15.17 14.55 -12.30
C PHE A 27 -13.92 14.61 -13.19
N ALA A 28 -12.84 13.93 -12.83
CA ALA A 28 -11.58 13.95 -13.56
C ALA A 28 -11.72 13.37 -14.99
N SER A 29 -12.54 12.32 -15.14
CA SER A 29 -12.79 11.69 -16.45
C SER A 29 -13.35 12.67 -17.49
N THR A 30 -14.13 13.68 -17.06
CA THR A 30 -14.68 14.71 -17.97
C THR A 30 -13.61 15.57 -18.63
N ALA A 31 -12.41 15.62 -18.05
CA ALA A 31 -11.24 16.32 -18.57
C ALA A 31 -10.22 15.37 -19.24
N GLY A 32 -10.54 14.08 -19.39
CA GLY A 32 -9.62 13.08 -19.93
C GLY A 32 -8.42 12.77 -19.01
N VAL A 33 -8.61 12.96 -17.69
CA VAL A 33 -7.63 12.62 -16.65
C VAL A 33 -8.02 11.29 -16.02
N GLU A 34 -7.10 10.34 -16.04
CA GLU A 34 -7.27 9.04 -15.42
C GLU A 34 -6.80 9.09 -13.96
N ILE A 35 -7.53 8.43 -13.06
CA ILE A 35 -7.10 8.22 -11.69
C ILE A 35 -6.76 6.74 -11.52
N GLU A 36 -5.53 6.47 -11.13
CA GLU A 36 -5.12 5.12 -10.71
C GLU A 36 -4.80 5.12 -9.22
N THR A 37 -4.96 3.97 -8.58
CA THR A 37 -4.59 3.81 -7.17
C THR A 37 -3.27 3.06 -7.02
N ARG A 38 -2.55 3.38 -5.95
CA ARG A 38 -1.38 2.61 -5.49
C ARG A 38 -1.51 2.42 -3.98
N ASP A 39 -1.45 1.16 -3.54
CA ASP A 39 -1.59 0.82 -2.13
C ASP A 39 -0.25 0.93 -1.41
N ILE A 40 -0.17 1.90 -0.50
CA ILE A 40 0.99 2.11 0.38
C ILE A 40 0.60 1.96 1.85
N SER A 41 -0.53 1.31 2.14
CA SER A 41 -0.93 0.92 3.48
C SER A 41 0.16 0.09 4.15
N LEU A 42 0.14 0.04 5.49
CA LEU A 42 1.04 -0.84 6.25
C LEU A 42 0.89 -2.29 5.81
N ALA A 43 -0.35 -2.77 5.65
CA ALA A 43 -0.62 -4.13 5.23
C ALA A 43 -0.09 -4.42 3.81
N GLY A 44 -0.38 -3.56 2.83
CA GLY A 44 0.10 -3.71 1.46
C GLY A 44 1.63 -3.75 1.37
N ARG A 45 2.31 -2.88 2.14
CA ARG A 45 3.79 -2.87 2.19
C ARG A 45 4.40 -4.11 2.85
N ILE A 46 3.77 -4.66 3.90
CA ILE A 46 4.22 -5.92 4.50
C ILE A 46 4.08 -7.05 3.47
N LEU A 47 2.93 -7.15 2.80
CA LEU A 47 2.70 -8.19 1.79
C LEU A 47 3.69 -8.07 0.61
N ALA A 48 3.96 -6.86 0.14
CA ALA A 48 4.94 -6.63 -0.93
C ALA A 48 6.35 -7.12 -0.54
N ALA A 49 6.78 -6.85 0.70
CA ALA A 49 8.10 -7.27 1.20
C ALA A 49 8.27 -8.80 1.28
N PHE A 50 7.17 -9.56 1.37
CA PHE A 50 7.17 -11.02 1.43
C PHE A 50 6.48 -11.67 0.22
N SER A 51 6.23 -10.91 -0.86
CA SER A 51 5.43 -11.34 -2.01
C SER A 51 5.97 -12.64 -2.62
N ASP A 52 7.29 -12.82 -2.67
CA ASP A 52 7.92 -14.04 -3.20
C ASP A 52 7.64 -15.32 -2.40
N ARG A 53 7.24 -15.20 -1.14
CA ARG A 53 6.87 -16.33 -0.27
C ARG A 53 5.38 -16.67 -0.35
N LEU A 54 4.57 -15.75 -0.87
CA LEU A 54 3.12 -15.91 -0.94
C LEU A 54 2.71 -16.68 -2.21
N PRO A 55 1.61 -17.44 -2.16
CA PRO A 55 1.06 -18.06 -3.36
C PRO A 55 0.61 -16.99 -4.37
N GLU A 56 0.62 -17.31 -5.67
CA GLU A 56 0.35 -16.36 -6.77
C GLU A 56 -0.92 -15.52 -6.59
N ASN A 57 -1.97 -16.09 -5.99
CA ASN A 57 -3.24 -15.40 -5.75
C ASN A 57 -3.22 -14.41 -4.55
N GLN A 58 -2.14 -14.38 -3.78
CA GLN A 58 -1.92 -13.49 -2.65
C GLN A 58 -0.78 -12.49 -2.90
N LYS A 59 -0.06 -12.64 -4.01
CA LYS A 59 1.03 -11.72 -4.37
C LYS A 59 0.48 -10.33 -4.67
N VAL A 60 1.23 -9.34 -4.22
CA VAL A 60 1.00 -7.93 -4.51
C VAL A 60 2.28 -7.31 -5.06
N ASN A 61 2.13 -6.28 -5.88
CA ASN A 61 3.27 -5.51 -6.37
C ASN A 61 3.81 -4.59 -5.27
N ASP A 62 5.10 -4.26 -5.32
CA ASP A 62 5.68 -3.21 -4.50
C ASP A 62 5.32 -1.82 -5.05
N ALA A 63 4.11 -1.37 -4.72
CA ALA A 63 3.60 -0.07 -5.12
C ALA A 63 4.44 1.10 -4.56
N LEU A 64 5.14 0.93 -3.44
CA LEU A 64 6.01 1.97 -2.88
C LEU A 64 7.26 2.14 -3.75
N ALA A 65 7.88 1.04 -4.19
CA ALA A 65 8.99 1.08 -5.14
C ALA A 65 8.55 1.66 -6.49
N GLU A 66 7.40 1.22 -7.03
CA GLU A 66 6.83 1.76 -8.27
C GLU A 66 6.64 3.29 -8.19
N LEU A 67 6.06 3.78 -7.10
CA LEU A 67 5.88 5.22 -6.86
C LEU A 67 7.21 5.96 -6.70
N GLY A 68 8.21 5.34 -6.06
CA GLY A 68 9.54 5.89 -5.92
C GLY A 68 10.25 6.09 -7.27
N ASP A 69 10.03 5.18 -8.21
CA ASP A 69 10.54 5.31 -9.58
C ASP A 69 9.72 6.29 -10.42
N LEU A 70 8.40 6.31 -10.26
CA LEU A 70 7.54 7.30 -10.90
C LEU A 70 7.92 8.73 -10.48
N ALA A 71 8.15 8.97 -9.18
CA ALA A 71 8.47 10.29 -8.64
C ALA A 71 9.75 10.94 -9.22
N LYS A 72 10.60 10.16 -9.89
CA LYS A 72 11.81 10.65 -10.57
C LYS A 72 11.53 11.11 -12.00
N LYS A 73 10.29 10.95 -12.49
CA LYS A 73 9.91 11.24 -13.88
C LYS A 73 9.06 12.51 -13.96
N PRO A 74 9.18 13.31 -15.04
CA PRO A 74 8.40 14.53 -15.22
C PRO A 74 6.88 14.32 -15.23
N GLU A 75 6.43 13.14 -15.65
CA GLU A 75 5.01 12.78 -15.69
C GLU A 75 4.40 12.45 -14.32
N ALA A 76 5.19 12.43 -13.24
CA ALA A 76 4.70 12.09 -11.90
C ALA A 76 3.64 13.09 -11.42
N ASN A 77 2.42 12.59 -11.19
CA ASN A 77 1.36 13.34 -10.54
C ASN A 77 0.73 12.46 -9.46
N ILE A 78 1.10 12.70 -8.20
CA ILE A 78 0.79 11.81 -7.07
C ILE A 78 0.07 12.62 -5.99
N ILE A 79 -1.16 12.22 -5.67
CA ILE A 79 -1.90 12.69 -4.51
C ILE A 79 -1.60 11.76 -3.34
N LYS A 80 -0.78 12.24 -2.40
CA LYS A 80 -0.33 11.50 -1.21
C LYS A 80 -1.18 11.83 0.01
N LEU A 81 -1.92 10.85 0.52
CA LEU A 81 -2.70 10.96 1.75
C LEU A 81 -1.84 10.57 2.97
N PRO A 82 -2.18 10.99 4.20
CA PRO A 82 -1.48 10.51 5.40
C PRO A 82 -1.52 8.96 5.50
N ASN A 83 -0.42 8.37 5.96
CA ASN A 83 -0.27 6.91 6.16
C ASN A 83 0.45 6.62 7.48
N ILE A 84 0.42 5.38 7.93
CA ILE A 84 1.08 4.95 9.17
C ILE A 84 2.60 4.87 8.98
N SER A 85 3.34 5.59 9.84
CA SER A 85 4.73 5.29 10.18
C SER A 85 4.73 4.32 11.37
N ALA A 86 4.79 3.02 11.08
CA ALA A 86 4.42 1.99 12.04
C ALA A 86 5.41 1.89 13.21
N SER A 87 4.87 1.95 14.43
CA SER A 87 5.56 1.48 15.63
C SER A 87 5.63 -0.06 15.65
N ILE A 88 6.50 -0.64 16.49
CA ILE A 88 6.60 -2.10 16.66
C ILE A 88 5.23 -2.74 17.03
N PRO A 89 4.44 -2.18 17.96
CA PRO A 89 3.12 -2.73 18.26
C PRO A 89 2.17 -2.73 17.04
N GLN A 90 2.17 -1.67 16.24
CA GLN A 90 1.34 -1.58 15.02
C GLN A 90 1.80 -2.58 13.97
N MET A 91 3.12 -2.74 13.78
CA MET A 91 3.69 -3.75 12.88
C MET A 91 3.23 -5.16 13.26
N LYS A 92 3.39 -5.54 14.53
CA LYS A 92 2.95 -6.85 15.04
C LYS A 92 1.45 -7.06 14.91
N ALA A 93 0.64 -6.02 15.18
CA ALA A 93 -0.80 -6.10 15.02
C ALA A 93 -1.21 -6.34 13.56
N ALA A 94 -0.59 -5.63 12.61
CA ALA A 94 -0.85 -5.80 11.18
C ALA A 94 -0.42 -7.19 10.67
N ILE A 95 0.76 -7.68 11.09
CA ILE A 95 1.21 -9.04 10.76
C ILE A 95 0.21 -10.07 11.28
N LYS A 96 -0.22 -9.94 12.54
CA LYS A 96 -1.20 -10.84 13.15
C LYS A 96 -2.53 -10.83 12.40
N GLU A 97 -3.06 -9.65 12.04
CA GLU A 97 -4.30 -9.54 11.28
C GLU A 97 -4.19 -10.19 9.88
N LEU A 98 -3.04 -10.03 9.22
CA LEU A 98 -2.77 -10.68 7.93
C LEU A 98 -2.68 -12.21 8.07
N GLN A 99 -2.01 -12.71 9.11
CA GLN A 99 -1.98 -14.15 9.41
C GLN A 99 -3.38 -14.70 9.67
N GLU A 100 -4.23 -13.99 10.42
CA GLU A 100 -5.64 -14.36 10.65
C GLU A 100 -6.46 -14.39 9.35
N LYS A 101 -6.07 -13.60 8.36
CA LYS A 101 -6.65 -13.60 7.00
C LYS A 101 -6.04 -14.66 6.06
N GLY A 102 -5.10 -15.47 6.55
CA GLY A 102 -4.52 -16.60 5.82
C GLY A 102 -3.30 -16.27 4.96
N PHE A 103 -2.61 -15.16 5.25
CA PHE A 103 -1.30 -14.88 4.66
C PHE A 103 -0.19 -15.54 5.50
N ASP A 104 0.63 -16.38 4.87
CA ASP A 104 1.74 -17.08 5.55
C ASP A 104 2.94 -16.14 5.72
N LEU A 105 2.88 -15.29 6.75
CA LEU A 105 3.90 -14.31 7.08
C LEU A 105 4.65 -14.70 8.37
N PRO A 106 5.97 -14.47 8.45
CA PRO A 106 6.71 -14.68 9.70
C PRO A 106 6.27 -13.67 10.77
N ASN A 107 6.44 -14.05 12.03
CA ASN A 107 6.31 -13.11 13.14
C ASN A 107 7.46 -12.10 13.14
N TYR A 108 7.26 -10.95 13.79
CA TYR A 108 8.33 -9.99 14.02
C TYR A 108 9.11 -10.36 15.30
N PRO A 109 10.38 -10.81 15.21
CA PRO A 109 11.18 -11.15 16.38
C PRO A 109 11.62 -9.89 17.13
N ASP A 110 11.43 -9.87 18.45
CA ASP A 110 11.95 -8.77 19.30
C ASP A 110 13.47 -8.83 19.47
N SER A 111 14.03 -10.04 19.41
CA SER A 111 15.45 -10.29 19.56
C SER A 111 15.82 -11.51 18.70
N PRO A 112 16.15 -11.31 17.42
CA PRO A 112 16.47 -12.41 16.50
C PRO A 112 17.66 -13.23 17.01
N GLN A 113 17.56 -14.55 16.95
CA GLN A 113 18.58 -15.50 17.40
C GLN A 113 19.13 -16.38 16.29
N THR A 114 18.58 -16.26 15.07
CA THR A 114 18.97 -17.06 13.91
C THR A 114 19.19 -16.17 12.69
N ASP A 115 19.91 -16.66 11.68
CA ASP A 115 20.14 -15.90 10.44
C ASP A 115 18.84 -15.63 9.64
N GLU A 116 17.79 -16.42 9.87
CA GLU A 116 16.47 -16.25 9.23
C GLU A 116 15.60 -15.20 9.95
N GLU A 117 15.84 -14.94 11.24
CA GLU A 117 15.12 -13.96 12.06
C GLU A 117 15.73 -12.56 11.97
#